data_AF-A0A961GVT0-F1
#
_entry.id   AF-A0A961GVT0-F1
#
_cell.length_a   1.000
_cell.length_b   1.000
_cell.length_c   1.000
_cell.angle_alpha   90.00
_cell.angle_beta   90.00
_cell.angle_gamma   90.00
#
_symmetry.space_group_name_H-M   'P 1'
#
loop_
_entity.id
_entity.type
_entity.pdbx_description
1 polymer ?
#
loop_
_entity_poly.entity_id
_entity_poly.type
_entity_poly.pdbx_seq_one_letter_code
_entity_poly.pdbx_strand_id
1 'polypeptide(L)'
;MNHRTAWIVYTLLRLVFFAVPFAAAMLLLTAQGFGYWPTILISTLVAALVSVSLSVLFLSKTRETASESIYEWRQRNRTVDDIAEDAALDAGADDPEEQA
;
A
#
# COMPACT_ATOMS: atom_id res chain seq x y z
N MET A 1 -5.90 -9.08 -16.87
CA MET A 1 -4.70 -8.21 -16.95
C MET A 1 -3.53 -9.03 -16.41
N ASN A 2 -2.37 -9.07 -17.08
CA ASN A 2 -1.23 -9.84 -16.57
C ASN A 2 -0.79 -9.29 -15.20
N HIS A 3 -0.43 -10.18 -14.26
CA HIS A 3 -0.09 -9.79 -12.89
C HIS A 3 1.03 -8.72 -12.83
N ARG A 4 2.04 -8.84 -13.70
CA ARG A 4 3.10 -7.83 -13.87
C ARG A 4 2.57 -6.46 -14.29
N THR A 5 1.59 -6.43 -15.19
CA THR A 5 0.94 -5.20 -15.65
C THR A 5 0.15 -4.56 -14.51
N ALA A 6 -0.53 -5.35 -13.68
CA ALA A 6 -1.24 -4.83 -12.52
C ALA A 6 -0.29 -4.16 -11.51
N TRP A 7 0.88 -4.76 -11.26
CA TRP A 7 1.88 -4.21 -10.34
C TRP A 7 2.52 -2.91 -10.86
N ILE A 8 2.82 -2.85 -12.16
CA ILE A 8 3.34 -1.64 -12.82
C ILE A 8 2.30 -0.52 -12.77
N VAL A 9 1.06 -0.79 -13.18
CA VAL A 9 -0.02 0.21 -13.18
C VAL A 9 -0.27 0.72 -11.77
N TYR A 10 -0.28 -0.16 -10.77
CA TYR A 10 -0.41 0.21 -9.36
C TYR A 10 0.69 1.18 -8.91
N THR A 11 1.95 0.85 -9.21
CA THR A 11 3.10 1.66 -8.82
C THR A 11 3.11 3.02 -9.54
N LEU A 12 2.78 3.04 -10.83
CA LEU A 12 2.69 4.27 -11.61
C LEU A 12 1.57 5.19 -11.11
N LEU A 13 0.37 4.65 -10.85
CA LEU A 13 -0.72 5.45 -10.29
C LEU A 13 -0.34 6.03 -8.93
N ARG A 14 0.33 5.25 -8.07
CA ARG A 14 0.80 5.74 -6.77
C ARG A 14 1.79 6.89 -6.92
N LEU A 15 2.71 6.79 -7.88
CA LEU A 15 3.68 7.85 -8.18
C LEU A 15 2.98 9.11 -8.69
N VAL A 16 2.00 8.98 -9.59
CA VAL A 16 1.20 10.10 -10.11
C VAL A 16 0.39 10.75 -9.00
N PHE A 17 -0.26 9.96 -8.14
CA PHE A 17 -1.05 10.46 -7.00
C PHE A 17 -0.21 11.18 -5.95
N PHE A 18 1.10 10.95 -5.90
CA PHE A 18 2.01 11.75 -5.09
C PHE A 18 2.53 12.97 -5.86
N ALA A 19 3.04 12.76 -7.07
CA ALA A 19 3.73 13.79 -7.85
C ALA A 19 2.80 14.94 -8.23
N VAL A 20 1.53 14.66 -8.59
CA VAL A 20 0.58 15.70 -9.01
C VAL A 20 0.20 16.63 -7.83
N PRO A 21 -0.29 16.14 -6.67
CA PRO A 21 -0.56 17.01 -5.53
C PRO A 21 0.71 17.70 -5.00
N PHE A 22 1.86 17.02 -5.01
CA PHE A 22 3.12 17.60 -4.57
C PHE A 22 3.54 18.78 -5.44
N ALA A 23 3.51 18.61 -6.77
CA ALA A 23 3.84 19.68 -7.71
C ALA A 23 2.85 20.85 -7.60
N ALA A 24 1.56 20.56 -7.45
CA ALA A 24 0.54 21.59 -7.24
C ALA A 24 0.80 22.40 -5.95
N ALA A 25 1.04 21.73 -4.82
CA ALA A 25 1.35 22.40 -3.56
C ALA A 25 2.65 23.21 -3.65
N MET A 26 3.70 22.66 -4.25
CA MET A 26 4.98 23.35 -4.46
C MET A 26 4.81 24.64 -5.26
N LEU A 27 4.08 24.58 -6.39
CA LEU A 27 3.84 25.75 -7.24
C LEU A 27 3.03 26.81 -6.51
N LEU A 28 1.98 26.41 -5.79
CA LEU A 28 1.13 27.33 -5.03
C LEU A 28 1.91 28.01 -3.90
N LEU A 29 2.60 27.25 -3.04
CA LEU A 29 3.32 27.81 -1.91
C LEU A 29 4.53 28.67 -2.36
N THR A 30 5.23 28.26 -3.41
CA THR A 30 6.32 29.06 -3.99
C THR A 30 5.78 30.37 -4.57
N ALA A 31 4.65 30.35 -5.28
CA ALA A 31 4.02 31.55 -5.83
C ALA A 31 3.53 32.52 -4.74
N GLN A 32 3.22 32.02 -3.54
CA GLN A 32 2.86 32.83 -2.37
C GLN A 32 4.07 33.37 -1.60
N GLY A 33 5.31 33.07 -2.05
CA GLY A 33 6.53 33.58 -1.43
C GLY A 33 6.93 32.88 -0.13
N PHE A 34 6.42 31.67 0.13
CA PHE A 34 6.89 30.88 1.27
C PHE A 34 8.35 30.50 1.11
N GLY A 35 9.08 30.42 2.22
CA GLY A 35 10.47 29.97 2.21
C GLY A 35 10.63 28.56 1.65
N TYR A 36 11.80 28.27 1.08
CA TYR A 36 12.10 26.97 0.44
C TYR A 36 11.86 25.77 1.38
N TRP A 37 12.37 25.85 2.62
CA TRP A 37 12.24 24.79 3.62
C TRP A 37 10.78 24.47 4.02
N PRO A 38 9.96 25.45 4.47
CA PRO A 38 8.56 25.18 4.82
C PRO A 38 7.73 24.75 3.62
N THR A 39 8.00 25.29 2.42
CA THR A 39 7.32 24.89 1.18
C THR A 39 7.50 23.39 0.91
N ILE A 40 8.73 22.87 1.02
CA ILE A 40 9.00 21.44 0.83
C ILE A 40 8.24 20.61 1.87
N LEU A 41 8.38 20.94 3.16
CA LEU A 41 7.77 20.14 4.24
C LEU A 41 6.25 20.07 4.14
N ILE A 42 5.59 21.20 3.89
CA ILE A 42 4.13 21.24 3.80
C ILE A 42 3.66 20.48 2.55
N SER A 43 4.34 20.70 1.42
CA SER A 43 3.97 20.04 0.16
C SER A 43 4.15 18.53 0.23
N THR A 44 5.23 18.03 0.84
CA THR A 44 5.43 16.57 0.98
C THR A 44 4.41 15.94 1.92
N LEU A 45 4.10 16.57 3.04
CA LEU A 45 3.12 16.05 4.00
C LEU A 45 1.71 16.00 3.40
N VAL A 46 1.26 17.09 2.78
CA VAL A 46 -0.07 17.15 2.14
C VAL A 46 -0.15 16.15 0.99
N ALA A 47 0.86 16.11 0.13
CA ALA A 47 0.89 15.16 -0.99
C ALA A 47 0.94 13.70 -0.52
N ALA A 48 1.66 13.40 0.57
CA ALA A 48 1.70 12.05 1.13
C ALA A 48 0.32 11.62 1.62
N LEU A 49 -0.39 12.47 2.37
CA LEU A 49 -1.74 12.16 2.85
C LEU A 49 -2.72 11.96 1.70
N VAL A 50 -2.72 12.88 0.72
CA VAL A 50 -3.57 12.79 -0.47
C VAL A 50 -3.25 11.52 -1.28
N SER A 51 -1.97 11.24 -1.52
CA SER A 51 -1.52 10.04 -2.25
C SER A 51 -1.99 8.75 -1.59
N VAL A 52 -1.84 8.65 -0.27
CA VAL A 52 -2.29 7.46 0.49
C VAL A 52 -3.81 7.32 0.40
N SER A 53 -4.57 8.40 0.60
CA SER A 53 -6.03 8.35 0.50
C SER A 53 -6.50 7.93 -0.90
N LEU A 54 -5.98 8.53 -1.97
CA LEU A 54 -6.34 8.12 -3.34
C LEU A 54 -5.90 6.69 -3.64
N SER A 55 -4.73 6.27 -3.14
CA SER A 55 -4.25 4.90 -3.33
C SER A 55 -5.17 3.86 -2.67
N VAL A 56 -5.75 4.17 -1.52
CA VAL A 56 -6.67 3.26 -0.85
C VAL A 56 -8.01 3.20 -1.58
N LEU A 57 -8.53 4.36 -2.01
CA LEU A 57 -9.86 4.45 -2.62
C LEU A 57 -9.90 3.91 -4.06
N PHE A 58 -8.95 4.30 -4.91
CA PHE A 58 -9.00 3.96 -6.34
C PHE A 58 -8.35 2.62 -6.68
N LEU A 59 -7.43 2.12 -5.85
CA LEU A 59 -6.65 0.92 -6.16
C LEU A 59 -7.06 -0.31 -5.34
N SER A 60 -8.19 -0.25 -4.63
CA SER A 60 -8.73 -1.38 -3.85
C SER A 60 -8.77 -2.68 -4.66
N LYS A 61 -9.33 -2.65 -5.88
CA LYS A 61 -9.43 -3.82 -6.77
C LYS A 61 -8.07 -4.33 -7.26
N THR A 62 -7.15 -3.43 -7.63
CA THR A 62 -5.78 -3.80 -8.03
C THR A 62 -4.96 -4.34 -6.85
N ARG A 63 -5.20 -3.86 -5.62
CA ARG A 63 -4.57 -4.38 -4.41
C ARG A 63 -5.05 -5.79 -4.12
N GLU A 64 -6.34 -6.06 -4.26
CA GLU A 64 -6.90 -7.40 -4.08
C GLU A 64 -6.28 -8.41 -5.06
N THR A 65 -6.27 -8.11 -6.36
CA THR A 65 -5.61 -8.95 -7.37
C THR A 65 -4.10 -9.12 -7.11
N ALA A 66 -3.43 -8.10 -6.57
CA ALA A 66 -2.02 -8.22 -6.23
C ALA A 66 -1.80 -9.15 -5.03
N SER A 67 -2.59 -9.01 -3.96
CA SER A 67 -2.55 -9.89 -2.80
C SER A 67 -2.89 -11.35 -3.15
N GLU A 68 -3.89 -11.55 -4.01
CA GLU A 68 -4.30 -12.88 -4.48
C GLU A 68 -3.16 -13.61 -5.18
N SER A 69 -2.38 -12.92 -6.01
CA SER A 69 -1.23 -13.54 -6.68
C SER A 69 -0.11 -13.98 -5.71
N ILE A 70 0.08 -13.27 -4.60
CA ILE A 70 1.07 -13.59 -3.56
C ILE A 70 0.57 -14.79 -2.78
N TYR A 71 -0.72 -14.80 -2.46
CA TYR A 71 -1.40 -15.94 -1.86
C TYR A 71 -1.25 -17.18 -2.75
N GLU A 72 -1.59 -17.08 -4.04
CA GLU A 72 -1.41 -18.16 -5.01
C GLU A 72 0.05 -18.61 -5.12
N TRP A 73 1.01 -17.68 -5.13
CA TRP A 73 2.43 -18.03 -5.15
C TRP A 73 2.86 -18.82 -3.92
N ARG A 74 2.38 -18.42 -2.73
CA ARG A 74 2.63 -19.16 -1.49
C ARG A 74 1.96 -20.53 -1.52
N GLN A 75 0.76 -20.61 -2.08
CA GLN A 75 -0.01 -21.86 -2.16
C GLN A 75 0.58 -22.87 -3.16
N ARG A 76 1.30 -22.43 -4.19
CA ARG A 76 1.83 -23.30 -5.26
C ARG A 76 2.77 -24.41 -4.77
N ASN A 77 3.43 -24.22 -3.64
CA ASN A 77 4.41 -25.15 -3.09
C ASN A 77 4.00 -25.75 -1.74
N ARG A 78 2.73 -25.58 -1.32
CA ARG A 78 2.25 -26.14 -0.06
C ARG A 78 2.22 -27.67 -0.11
N THR A 79 2.75 -28.27 0.94
CA THR A 79 2.70 -29.69 1.23
C THR A 79 1.59 -29.99 2.24
N VAL A 80 1.28 -31.28 2.43
CA VAL A 80 0.32 -31.73 3.46
C VAL A 80 0.82 -31.38 4.86
N ASP A 81 2.14 -31.35 5.07
CA ASP A 81 2.77 -30.97 6.33
C ASP A 81 2.52 -29.50 6.66
N ASP A 82 2.74 -28.60 5.69
CA ASP A 82 2.48 -27.16 5.85
C ASP A 82 1.01 -26.85 6.22
N ILE A 83 0.06 -27.64 5.70
CA ILE A 83 -1.38 -27.49 6.03
C ILE A 83 -1.66 -27.97 7.45
N ALA A 84 -1.04 -29.08 7.87
CA ALA A 84 -1.19 -29.62 9.21
C ALA A 84 -0.58 -28.69 10.27
N GLU A 85 0.58 -28.09 9.97
CA GLU A 85 1.25 -27.11 10.84
C GLU A 85 0.41 -25.84 11.02
N ASP A 86 -0.10 -25.24 9.94
CA ASP A 86 -0.95 -24.05 10.02
C ASP A 86 -2.25 -24.32 10.80
N ALA A 87 -2.87 -25.50 10.61
CA ALA A 87 -4.07 -25.88 11.34
C ALA A 87 -3.81 -26.05 12.86
N ALA A 88 -2.62 -26.52 13.23
CA ALA A 88 -2.22 -26.61 14.63
C ALA A 88 -1.95 -25.22 15.25
N LEU A 89 -1.37 -24.30 14.48
CA LEU A 89 -1.12 -22.92 14.91
C LEU A 89 -2.42 -22.12 15.08
N ASP A 90 -3.35 -22.21 14.14
CA ASP A 90 -4.66 -21.56 14.25
C ASP A 90 -5.46 -22.09 15.45
N ALA A 91 -5.40 -23.40 15.73
CA ALA A 91 -6.05 -24.00 16.89
C ALA A 91 -5.41 -23.60 18.23
N GLY A 92 -4.11 -23.32 18.26
CA GLY A 92 -3.39 -22.85 19.45
C GLY A 92 -3.49 -21.34 19.71
N ALA A 93 -3.78 -20.54 18.68
CA ALA A 93 -3.93 -19.08 18.80
C ALA A 93 -5.24 -18.65 19.48
N ASP A 94 -6.24 -19.54 19.54
CA ASP A 94 -7.52 -19.31 20.22
C ASP A 94 -7.50 -19.74 21.71
N ASP A 95 -6.35 -20.15 22.27
CA ASP A 95 -6.25 -20.57 23.66
C ASP A 95 -6.20 -19.35 24.63
N PRO A 96 -7.19 -19.15 25.53
CA PRO A 96 -7.32 -17.91 26.33
C PRO A 96 -6.29 -17.69 27.45
N GLU A 97 -5.24 -18.50 27.57
CA GLU A 97 -4.40 -18.55 28.79
C GLU A 97 -3.41 -17.37 28.96
N GLU A 98 -3.23 -16.49 27.98
CA GLU A 98 -2.31 -15.35 28.07
C GLU A 98 -3.04 -14.01 28.31
N GLN A 99 -3.89 -13.96 29.34
CA GLN A 99 -4.48 -12.71 29.88
C GLN A 99 -4.45 -12.63 31.43
N ALA A 100 -3.63 -13.43 32.11
CA ALA A 100 -3.50 -13.44 33.57
C ALA A 100 -2.28 -12.65 34.07
#